data_AF-A0A0N0P3W1-F1
#
_entry.id   AF-A0A0N0P3W1-F1
#
_cell.length_a   1.000
_cell.length_b   1.000
_cell.length_c   1.000
_cell.angle_alpha   90.00
_cell.angle_beta   90.00
_cell.angle_gamma   90.00
#
_symmetry.space_group_name_H-M   'P 1'
#
loop_
_entity.id
_entity.type
_entity.pdbx_description
1 polymer ?
#
loop_
_entity_poly.entity_id
_entity_poly.type
_entity_poly.pdbx_seq_one_letter_code
_entity_poly.pdbx_strand_id
1 'polypeptide(L)'
;MLRRTQTFLKVSPYLLFLRDLSKAGKLKGVHAPGKHAASQYRKLSSSEKAALVKRAQSTTFSRSEAYKRMARREMARKNVPVRQRYAELKKKWAAAKKAQGKTRRPAAAARPKSAKSKVKRAVRKTKKSGKKKSH
;
A
#
# COMPACT_ATOMS: atom_id res chain seq x y z
N MET A 1 -4.92 10.86 -16.48
CA MET A 1 -5.15 11.48 -15.15
C MET A 1 -5.28 10.50 -13.95
N LEU A 2 -4.89 9.21 -14.04
CA LEU A 2 -5.10 8.23 -12.95
C LEU A 2 -4.09 8.26 -11.79
N ARG A 3 -2.96 9.00 -11.88
CA ARG A 3 -1.93 8.99 -10.82
C ARG A 3 -2.38 9.64 -9.50
N ARG A 4 -3.33 10.57 -9.54
CA ARG A 4 -3.85 11.28 -8.35
C ARG A 4 -4.81 10.46 -7.50
N THR A 5 -5.37 9.34 -8.00
CA THR A 5 -6.33 8.53 -7.22
C THR A 5 -5.67 7.43 -6.39
N GLN A 6 -4.47 6.98 -6.77
CA GLN A 6 -3.70 6.03 -5.95
C GLN A 6 -3.05 6.66 -4.71
N THR A 7 -2.85 7.99 -4.69
CA THR A 7 -2.23 8.69 -3.56
C THR A 7 -3.14 8.86 -2.36
N PHE A 8 -4.45 8.59 -2.46
CA PHE A 8 -5.39 8.77 -1.35
C PHE A 8 -5.18 7.81 -0.18
N LEU A 9 -4.47 6.70 -0.39
CA LEU A 9 -4.23 5.68 0.64
C LEU A 9 -2.78 5.57 1.05
N LYS A 10 -1.87 6.19 0.30
CA LYS A 10 -0.45 6.18 0.61
C LYS A 10 -0.21 7.16 1.75
N VAL A 11 0.42 6.68 2.81
CA VAL A 11 0.82 7.55 3.91
C VAL A 11 2.00 8.40 3.43
N SER A 12 1.99 9.70 3.71
CA SER A 12 3.16 10.54 3.44
C SER A 12 4.30 10.15 4.40
N PRO A 13 5.57 10.08 3.95
CA PRO A 13 6.71 9.80 4.82
C PRO A 13 6.78 10.72 6.04
N TYR A 14 6.42 12.00 5.87
CA TYR A 14 6.33 12.97 6.95
C TYR A 14 5.24 12.63 7.98
N LEU A 15 4.09 12.11 7.54
CA LEU A 15 3.01 11.73 8.45
C LEU A 15 3.36 10.47 9.26
N LEU A 16 4.13 9.54 8.68
CA LEU A 16 4.69 8.43 9.44
C LEU A 16 5.67 8.92 10.50
N PHE A 17 6.58 9.81 10.12
CA PHE A 17 7.53 10.41 11.05
C PHE A 17 6.83 11.14 12.20
N LEU A 18 5.81 11.95 11.90
CA LEU A 18 5.00 12.64 12.91
C LEU A 18 4.30 11.66 13.86
N ARG A 19 3.73 10.57 13.32
CA ARG A 19 3.09 9.52 14.11
C ARG A 19 4.10 8.81 15.02
N ASP A 20 5.29 8.52 14.51
CA ASP A 20 6.35 7.86 15.28
C ASP A 20 6.84 8.78 16.42
N LEU A 21 7.02 10.08 16.16
CA LEU A 21 7.34 11.08 17.20
C LEU A 21 6.23 11.22 18.25
N SER A 22 4.96 11.18 17.83
CA SER A 22 3.82 11.23 18.75
C SER A 22 3.74 9.99 19.63
N LYS A 23 3.97 8.80 19.06
CA LYS A 23 4.02 7.54 19.82
C LYS A 23 5.17 7.51 20.82
N ALA A 24 6.32 8.03 20.43
CA ALA A 24 7.50 8.12 21.29
C ALA A 24 7.36 9.20 22.38
N GLY A 25 6.23 9.91 22.46
CA GLY A 25 6.01 10.97 23.46
C GLY A 25 6.84 12.24 23.23
N LYS A 26 7.66 12.30 22.17
CA LYS A 26 8.57 13.42 21.86
C LYS A 26 7.86 14.72 21.47
N LEU A 27 6.54 14.67 21.31
CA LEU A 27 5.69 15.82 21.01
C LEU A 27 4.84 16.26 22.21
N LYS A 28 4.88 15.55 23.35
CA LYS A 28 4.17 15.93 24.56
C LYS A 28 4.83 17.17 25.18
N GLY A 29 4.03 18.18 25.54
CA GLY A 29 4.53 19.43 26.13
C GLY A 29 5.14 20.43 25.13
N VAL A 30 5.25 20.08 23.84
CA VAL A 30 5.75 21.01 22.82
C VAL A 30 4.63 21.95 22.39
N HIS A 31 4.82 23.26 22.54
CA HIS A 31 3.84 24.29 22.18
C HIS A 31 3.44 24.26 20.70
N ALA A 32 4.40 23.97 19.80
CA ALA A 32 4.17 23.87 18.35
C ALA A 32 4.70 22.54 17.79
N PRO A 33 4.01 21.41 18.04
CA PRO A 33 4.53 20.07 17.74
C PRO A 33 4.75 19.84 16.24
N GLY A 34 3.92 20.44 15.39
CA GLY A 34 4.07 20.38 13.94
C GLY A 34 5.32 21.10 13.43
N LYS A 35 5.62 22.29 13.97
CA LYS A 35 6.82 23.06 13.58
C LYS A 35 8.09 22.36 14.05
N HIS A 36 8.07 21.81 15.26
CA HIS A 36 9.16 21.02 15.82
C HIS A 36 9.43 19.75 14.99
N ALA A 37 8.38 18.97 14.69
CA ALA A 37 8.51 17.78 13.86
C ALA A 37 8.98 18.12 12.43
N ALA A 38 8.51 19.22 11.83
CA ALA A 38 8.97 19.65 10.52
C ALA A 38 10.47 19.99 10.51
N SER A 39 10.96 20.67 11.54
CA SER A 39 12.38 20.98 11.71
C SER A 39 13.23 19.71 11.81
N GLN A 40 12.81 18.76 12.66
CA GLN A 40 13.50 17.47 12.81
C GLN A 40 13.49 16.65 11.52
N TYR A 41 12.35 16.61 10.82
CA TYR A 41 12.24 15.88 9.55
C TYR A 41 13.18 16.42 8.47
N ARG A 42 13.38 17.75 8.42
CA ARG A 42 14.32 18.37 7.48
C ARG A 42 15.76 17.99 7.77
N LYS A 43 16.12 17.89 9.05
CA LYS A 43 17.45 17.51 9.54
C LYS A 43 17.77 16.00 9.40
N LEU A 44 16.79 15.16 9.07
CA LEU A 44 17.05 13.73 8.85
C LEU A 44 18.06 13.53 7.71
N SER A 45 18.93 12.56 7.91
CA SER A 45 19.89 12.10 6.91
C SER A 45 19.17 11.46 5.71
N SER A 46 19.87 11.36 4.58
CA SER A 46 19.34 10.77 3.35
C SER A 46 18.93 9.30 3.54
N SER A 47 19.66 8.54 4.36
CA SER A 47 19.36 7.14 4.67
C SER A 47 18.07 6.99 5.49
N GLU A 48 17.87 7.83 6.51
CA GLU A 48 16.66 7.84 7.33
C GLU A 48 15.42 8.25 6.52
N LYS A 49 15.56 9.28 5.66
CA LYS A 49 14.50 9.68 4.73
C LYS A 49 14.15 8.54 3.77
N ALA A 50 15.14 7.83 3.23
CA ALA A 50 14.90 6.70 2.34
C ALA A 50 14.18 5.54 3.07
N ALA A 51 14.55 5.24 4.31
CA ALA A 51 13.85 4.25 5.13
C ALA A 51 12.38 4.64 5.40
N LEU A 52 12.13 5.91 5.71
CA LEU A 52 10.76 6.44 5.87
C LEU A 52 9.95 6.35 4.59
N VAL A 53 10.56 6.64 3.43
CA VAL A 53 9.91 6.50 2.12
C VAL A 53 9.53 5.04 1.85
N LYS A 54 10.44 4.09 2.11
CA LYS A 54 10.14 2.65 1.97
C LYS A 54 8.98 2.21 2.87
N ARG A 55 8.98 2.64 4.15
CA ARG A 55 7.88 2.35 5.09
C ARG A 55 6.56 3.02 4.67
N ALA A 56 6.62 4.23 4.13
CA ALA A 56 5.46 4.95 3.60
C ALA A 56 4.83 4.27 2.38
N GLN A 57 5.65 3.62 1.56
CA GLN A 57 5.18 2.86 0.40
C GLN A 57 4.47 1.56 0.81
N SER A 58 4.93 0.90 1.87
CA SER A 58 4.30 -0.33 2.39
C SER A 58 3.10 -0.05 3.29
N THR A 59 3.07 1.11 3.96
CA THR A 59 1.97 1.49 4.85
C THR A 59 0.84 2.14 4.07
N THR A 60 -0.36 1.58 4.20
CA THR A 60 -1.59 2.18 3.67
C THR A 60 -2.49 2.64 4.81
N PHE A 61 -3.19 3.75 4.60
CA PHE A 61 -4.24 4.18 5.52
C PHE A 61 -5.34 3.12 5.60
N SER A 62 -5.97 3.01 6.77
CA SER A 62 -7.20 2.24 6.91
C SER A 62 -8.27 2.79 5.95
N ARG A 63 -9.18 1.93 5.48
CA ARG A 63 -10.25 2.35 4.55
C ARG A 63 -11.10 3.49 5.13
N SER A 64 -11.36 3.46 6.43
CA SER A 64 -12.14 4.49 7.13
C SER A 64 -11.41 5.83 7.19
N GLU A 65 -10.12 5.85 7.52
CA GLU A 65 -9.32 7.08 7.51
C GLU A 65 -9.15 7.66 6.11
N ALA A 66 -8.91 6.81 5.12
CA ALA A 66 -8.79 7.24 3.73
C ALA A 66 -10.07 7.92 3.24
N TYR A 67 -11.24 7.37 3.61
CA TYR A 67 -12.53 7.99 3.33
C TYR A 67 -12.68 9.34 4.04
N LYS A 68 -12.39 9.42 5.35
CA LYS A 68 -12.48 10.68 6.12
C LYS A 68 -11.59 11.77 5.52
N ARG A 69 -10.37 11.44 5.10
CA ARG A 69 -9.45 12.39 4.44
C ARG A 69 -9.97 12.86 3.10
N MET A 70 -10.51 11.94 2.29
CA MET A 70 -11.12 12.28 1.00
C MET A 70 -12.34 13.18 1.21
N ALA A 71 -13.21 12.85 2.16
CA ALA A 71 -14.39 13.63 2.52
C ALA A 71 -14.01 15.05 2.93
N ARG A 72 -13.04 15.24 3.84
CA ARG A 72 -12.57 16.58 4.24
C ARG A 72 -12.11 17.42 3.05
N ARG A 73 -11.34 16.82 2.13
CA ARG A 73 -10.81 17.54 0.95
C ARG A 73 -11.92 17.95 -0.02
N GLU A 74 -12.89 17.09 -0.26
CA GLU A 74 -14.00 17.37 -1.18
C GLU A 74 -15.00 18.35 -0.55
N MET A 75 -15.27 18.22 0.75
CA MET A 75 -16.17 19.12 1.48
C MET A 75 -15.60 20.51 1.70
N ALA A 76 -14.27 20.66 1.72
CA ALA A 76 -13.61 21.96 1.81
C ALA A 76 -13.84 22.87 0.59
N ARG A 77 -14.32 22.33 -0.54
CA ARG A 77 -14.62 23.09 -1.76
C ARG A 77 -15.93 23.86 -1.60
N LYS A 78 -15.87 25.04 -0.99
CA LYS A 78 -17.05 25.88 -0.71
C LYS A 78 -17.82 26.31 -1.97
N ASN A 79 -17.13 26.38 -3.11
CA ASN A 79 -17.68 26.88 -4.38
C ASN A 79 -18.71 25.96 -5.05
N VAL A 80 -18.83 24.71 -4.60
CA VAL A 80 -19.75 23.71 -5.17
C VAL A 80 -20.90 23.48 -4.19
N PRO A 81 -22.16 23.29 -4.62
CA PRO A 81 -23.25 22.90 -3.71
C PRO A 81 -22.93 21.61 -2.95
N VAL A 82 -23.34 21.54 -1.67
CA VAL A 82 -23.02 20.40 -0.79
C VAL A 82 -23.50 19.07 -1.37
N ARG A 83 -24.69 19.03 -1.98
CA ARG A 83 -25.23 17.82 -2.65
C ARG A 83 -24.30 17.31 -3.76
N GLN A 84 -23.75 18.21 -4.57
CA GLN A 84 -22.80 17.86 -5.63
C GLN A 84 -21.46 17.39 -5.04
N ARG A 85 -20.98 17.99 -3.94
CA ARG A 85 -19.78 17.51 -3.23
C ARG A 85 -19.94 16.06 -2.75
N TYR A 86 -21.10 15.70 -2.20
CA TYR A 86 -21.39 14.31 -1.80
C TYR A 86 -21.42 13.34 -2.98
N ALA A 87 -22.05 13.74 -4.10
CA ALA A 87 -22.09 12.93 -5.31
C ALA A 87 -20.67 12.68 -5.87
N GLU A 88 -19.84 13.72 -5.94
CA GLU A 88 -18.44 13.60 -6.34
C GLU A 88 -17.64 12.71 -5.39
N LEU A 89 -17.82 12.87 -4.08
CA LEU A 89 -17.15 12.06 -3.06
C LEU A 89 -17.51 10.57 -3.24
N LYS A 90 -18.78 10.24 -3.43
CA LYS A 90 -19.23 8.85 -3.67
C LYS A 90 -18.63 8.28 -4.95
N LYS A 91 -18.62 9.04 -6.04
CA LYS A 91 -18.01 8.66 -7.33
C LYS A 91 -16.50 8.41 -7.18
N LYS A 92 -15.77 9.33 -6.55
CA LYS A 92 -14.32 9.22 -6.31
C LYS A 92 -13.98 8.04 -5.41
N TRP A 93 -14.78 7.80 -4.36
CA TRP A 93 -14.58 6.67 -3.46
C TRP A 93 -14.83 5.32 -4.14
N ALA A 94 -15.88 5.21 -4.95
CA ALA A 94 -16.16 4.02 -5.75
C ALA A 94 -15.03 3.73 -6.75
N ALA A 95 -14.52 4.77 -7.43
CA ALA A 95 -13.37 4.65 -8.33
C ALA A 95 -12.09 4.22 -7.60
N ALA A 96 -11.83 4.76 -6.41
CA ALA A 96 -10.68 4.38 -5.58
C ALA A 96 -10.76 2.91 -5.12
N LYS A 97 -11.96 2.43 -4.73
CA LYS A 97 -12.20 1.02 -4.39
C LYS A 97 -11.92 0.10 -5.59
N LYS A 98 -12.40 0.46 -6.79
CA LYS A 98 -12.15 -0.30 -8.03
C LYS A 98 -10.65 -0.34 -8.37
N ALA A 99 -9.93 0.77 -8.23
CA ALA A 99 -8.50 0.84 -8.50
C ALA A 99 -7.65 -0.03 -7.54
N GLN A 100 -8.04 -0.12 -6.26
CA GLN A 100 -7.41 -1.04 -5.30
C GLN A 100 -7.67 -2.51 -5.63
N GLY A 101 -8.90 -2.86 -6.00
CA GLY A 101 -9.24 -4.23 -6.41
C GLY A 101 -8.44 -4.68 -7.62
N LYS A 102 -8.19 -3.75 -8.57
CA LYS A 102 -7.42 -4.02 -9.79
C LYS A 102 -5.91 -4.15 -9.55
N THR A 103 -5.37 -3.54 -8.49
CA THR A 103 -3.95 -3.69 -8.09
C THR A 103 -3.69 -4.91 -7.21
N ARG A 104 -4.72 -5.47 -6.55
CA ARG A 104 -4.64 -6.73 -5.78
C ARG A 104 -4.76 -7.99 -6.62
N ARG A 105 -5.17 -7.88 -7.88
CA ARG A 105 -4.95 -8.95 -8.86
C ARG A 105 -3.65 -8.62 -9.58
N PRO A 106 -2.49 -9.18 -9.18
CA PRO A 106 -1.62 -9.63 -10.24
C PRO A 106 -2.51 -10.56 -11.06
N ALA A 107 -2.73 -10.24 -12.34
CA ALA A 107 -2.90 -11.33 -13.30
C ALA A 107 -1.85 -12.33 -12.89
N ALA A 108 -2.27 -13.52 -12.46
CA ALA A 108 -1.35 -14.54 -12.03
C ALA A 108 -0.32 -14.64 -13.15
N ALA A 109 0.86 -14.05 -12.91
CA ALA A 109 2.00 -14.24 -13.77
C ALA A 109 2.14 -15.74 -13.72
N ALA A 110 1.79 -16.37 -14.84
CA ALA A 110 1.82 -17.80 -15.01
C ALA A 110 3.16 -18.22 -14.43
N ARG A 111 3.12 -18.85 -13.24
CA ARG A 111 4.33 -19.41 -12.64
C ARG A 111 4.87 -20.28 -13.75
N PRO A 112 6.08 -20.03 -14.31
CA PRO A 112 6.64 -20.98 -15.24
C PRO A 112 6.66 -22.29 -14.46
N LYS A 113 5.90 -23.28 -14.95
CA LYS A 113 5.83 -24.61 -14.33
C LYS A 113 7.27 -25.08 -14.23
N SER A 114 7.81 -25.05 -13.01
CA SER A 114 9.18 -25.45 -12.72
C SER A 114 9.45 -26.79 -13.42
N ALA A 115 10.46 -26.80 -14.28
CA ALA A 115 10.89 -27.95 -15.06
C ALA A 115 11.24 -29.17 -14.18
N LYS A 116 11.45 -28.96 -12.87
CA LYS A 116 11.71 -30.03 -11.89
C LYS A 116 10.54 -30.97 -11.65
N SER A 117 9.31 -30.62 -12.07
CA SER A 117 8.15 -31.52 -11.95
C SER A 117 8.11 -32.62 -13.03
N LYS A 118 8.78 -32.45 -14.17
CA LYS A 118 8.87 -33.50 -15.21
C LYS A 118 9.86 -34.60 -14.83
N VAL A 119 10.95 -34.28 -14.11
CA VAL A 119 11.99 -35.26 -13.75
C VAL A 119 11.49 -36.27 -12.71
N LYS A 120 10.69 -35.85 -11.72
CA LYS A 120 10.11 -36.79 -10.73
C LYS A 120 9.09 -37.76 -11.31
N ARG A 121 8.45 -37.41 -12.45
CA ARG A 121 7.46 -38.29 -13.10
C ARG A 121 8.11 -39.33 -14.02
N ALA A 122 9.32 -39.08 -14.52
CA ALA A 122 10.09 -40.02 -15.32
C ALA A 122 10.71 -41.14 -14.45
N VAL A 123 11.31 -40.79 -13.30
CA VAL A 123 11.95 -41.78 -12.39
C VAL A 123 10.94 -42.78 -11.80
N ARG A 124 9.68 -42.38 -11.62
CA ARG A 124 8.63 -43.28 -11.10
C ARG A 124 8.08 -44.25 -12.15
N LYS A 125 8.25 -43.97 -13.45
CA LYS A 125 7.79 -44.88 -14.53
C LYS A 125 8.83 -45.93 -14.92
N THR A 126 10.12 -45.66 -14.74
CA THR A 126 11.18 -46.64 -15.03
C THR A 126 11.39 -47.69 -13.95
N LYS A 127 10.97 -47.45 -12.69
CA LYS A 127 11.12 -48.46 -11.61
C LYS A 127 10.04 -49.56 -11.62
N LYS A 128 8.99 -49.46 -12.45
CA LYS A 128 7.89 -50.44 -12.50
C LYS A 128 7.93 -51.40 -13.70
N SER A 129 8.93 -51.31 -14.57
CA SER A 129 9.05 -52.16 -15.77
C SER A 129 10.32 -53.00 -15.83
N GLY A 130 11.01 -53.22 -14.71
CA GLY A 130 12.28 -53.95 -14.66
C GLY A 130 12.29 -55.27 -13.86
N LYS A 131 11.14 -55.87 -13.54
CA LYS A 131 11.12 -57.19 -12.87
C LYS A 131 10.04 -58.11 -13.44
N LYS A 132 10.28 -58.56 -14.67
CA LYS A 132 9.76 -59.82 -15.21
C LYS A 132 10.93 -60.55 -15.87
N LYS A 133 11.48 -61.55 -15.17
CA LYS A 133 11.96 -62.88 -15.61
C LYS A 133 13.01 -63.43 -14.64
N SER A 134 13.03 -64.77 -14.58
CA SER A 134 13.78 -65.73 -13.74
C SER A 134 13.25 -65.83 -12.29
N HIS A 135 12.91 -67.01 -11.76
CA HIS A 135 13.14 -68.42 -12.11
C HIS A 135 11.90 -69.24 -11.77
#